data_AF-W7DCF5-F1
#
_entry.id   AF-W7DCF5-F1
#
_cell.length_a   1.000
_cell.length_b   1.000
_cell.length_c   1.000
_cell.angle_alpha   90.00
_cell.angle_beta   90.00
_cell.angle_gamma   90.00
#
_symmetry.space_group_name_H-M   'P 1'
#
loop_
_entity.id
_entity.type
_entity.pdbx_description
1 polymer ?
#
loop_
_entity_poly.entity_id
_entity_poly.type
_entity_poly.pdbx_seq_one_letter_code
_entity_poly.pdbx_strand_id
1 'polypeptide(L)'
;MQGILEKDKERQLLIIKVLLSDHKVWDRQEICERVQCSKKTLARELKNLKQALPPNWQLIKSIEGILLEKPFGDNFIHLFSAFFADTYLFRICYDIYDEKELTLAMWCQENFISQATVYRKLQPVHRYLKSIHLELENTPLHLSGKESQIRFLFYDLFFNAYPAHDLLFTNISWRIIDRFIEELMKRLEIYFSPAAKIQYATWIGLSLSRIQNGHPIDIRGIRTTKTWEIFNERNDLASCFQMLADELHIEISENESIFLLSCMFFCSLSYTSTASKKERIIICQQASPITYRLVEAIFKILPNVGWDTDDLLVSLIDTFSMFHAVESPLFLAQERFLVHPEHILSPELERAILRVFDDFTDEPMYSYLLENHEVLLYRIGMSIQSAKQRISQASVLTTKIFSQNGFLWEDLVKKTIRSRYSAQQLVIIANSHPQQADFVITDLPLPHSDIPQLVWNTNPTARDWQMLDAYIETHTTHEKEDLL
;
A
#
# COMPACT_ATOMS: atom_id res chain seq x y z
N MET A 1 -1.62 18.99 5.13
CA MET A 1 -3.05 18.57 5.07
C MET A 1 -4.01 19.77 5.06
N GLN A 2 -3.63 20.90 4.44
CA GLN A 2 -4.40 22.15 4.57
C GLN A 2 -5.78 22.03 3.89
N GLY A 3 -6.84 22.25 4.66
CA GLY A 3 -8.22 22.13 4.17
C GLY A 3 -8.82 20.74 4.32
N ILE A 4 -8.00 19.72 4.63
CA ILE A 4 -8.47 18.37 4.97
C ILE A 4 -8.60 18.23 6.48
N LEU A 5 -7.53 18.56 7.22
CA LEU A 5 -7.51 18.59 8.69
C LEU A 5 -7.52 20.04 9.19
N GLU A 6 -8.20 20.28 10.32
CA GLU A 6 -8.06 21.55 11.02
C GLU A 6 -6.64 21.71 11.57
N LYS A 7 -6.10 22.94 11.56
CA LYS A 7 -4.70 23.22 11.94
C LYS A 7 -4.31 22.76 13.35
N ASP A 8 -5.27 22.72 14.27
CA ASP A 8 -5.10 22.20 15.62
C ASP A 8 -4.96 20.68 15.60
N LYS A 9 -5.82 19.96 14.87
CA LYS A 9 -5.74 18.50 14.69
C LYS A 9 -4.45 18.07 13.99
N GLU A 10 -4.08 18.75 12.90
CA GLU A 10 -2.82 18.49 12.17
C GLU A 10 -1.61 18.60 13.10
N ARG A 11 -1.56 19.65 13.93
CA ARG A 11 -0.48 19.84 14.91
C ARG A 11 -0.48 18.77 16.01
N GLN A 12 -1.65 18.37 16.48
CA GLN A 12 -1.80 17.32 17.49
C GLN A 12 -1.31 15.97 16.95
N LEU A 13 -1.65 15.63 15.71
CA LEU A 13 -1.14 14.43 15.04
C LEU A 13 0.38 14.49 14.83
N LEU A 14 0.95 15.65 14.50
CA LEU A 14 2.42 15.82 14.43
C LEU A 14 3.08 15.58 15.80
N ILE A 15 2.51 16.09 16.89
CA ILE A 15 3.01 15.81 18.25
C ILE A 15 2.99 14.31 18.53
N ILE A 16 1.89 13.62 18.22
CA ILE A 16 1.76 12.17 18.40
C ILE A 16 2.80 11.43 17.55
N LYS A 17 2.98 11.80 16.27
CA LYS A 17 3.96 11.17 15.37
C LYS A 17 5.38 11.29 15.94
N VAL A 18 5.74 12.44 16.52
CA VAL A 18 7.01 12.62 17.23
C VAL A 18 7.08 11.69 18.45
N LEU A 19 6.07 11.71 19.33
CA LEU A 19 6.09 10.92 20.57
C LEU A 19 6.13 9.40 20.32
N LEU A 20 5.56 8.93 19.20
CA LEU A 20 5.59 7.51 18.81
C LEU A 20 6.83 7.11 18.02
N SER A 21 7.67 8.06 17.59
CA SER A 21 8.84 7.75 16.75
C SER A 21 9.95 7.00 17.50
N ASP A 22 9.98 7.10 18.83
CA ASP A 22 10.89 6.36 19.69
C ASP A 22 10.24 6.15 21.07
N HIS A 23 10.48 4.98 21.68
CA HIS A 23 10.04 4.65 23.02
C HIS A 23 10.98 5.30 24.06
N LYS A 24 10.93 6.62 24.14
CA LYS A 24 11.71 7.42 25.08
C LYS A 24 10.88 8.55 25.69
N VAL A 25 11.40 9.14 26.77
CA VAL A 25 10.90 10.40 27.30
C VAL A 25 11.42 11.53 26.41
N TRP A 26 10.52 12.29 25.80
CA TRP A 26 10.83 13.38 24.88
C TRP A 26 10.98 14.72 25.59
N ASP A 27 12.07 15.43 25.31
CA ASP A 27 12.20 16.80 25.79
C ASP A 27 11.22 17.74 25.06
N ARG A 28 10.71 18.73 25.80
CA ARG A 28 9.75 19.70 25.30
C ARG A 28 10.33 20.59 24.22
N GLN A 29 11.62 20.93 24.31
CA GLN A 29 12.28 21.74 23.28
C GLN A 29 12.42 20.94 21.98
N GLU A 30 12.83 19.67 22.08
CA GLU A 30 12.92 18.77 20.91
C GLU A 30 11.56 18.63 20.19
N ILE A 31 10.47 18.43 20.94
CA ILE A 31 9.11 18.38 20.35
C ILE A 31 8.74 19.71 19.69
N CYS A 32 9.02 20.84 20.35
CA CYS A 32 8.74 22.17 19.81
C CYS A 32 9.47 22.43 18.49
N GLU A 33 10.72 21.99 18.37
CA GLU A 33 11.53 22.13 17.16
C GLU A 33 10.98 21.27 16.02
N ARG A 34 10.71 19.98 16.27
CA ARG A 34 10.16 19.07 15.26
C ARG A 34 8.76 19.46 14.77
N VAL A 35 7.91 19.93 15.67
CA VAL A 35 6.52 20.35 15.35
C VAL A 35 6.45 21.82 14.91
N GLN A 36 7.56 22.57 15.02
CA GLN A 36 7.62 24.01 14.74
C GLN A 36 6.56 24.81 15.52
N CYS A 37 6.55 24.66 16.85
CA CYS A 37 5.60 25.36 17.71
C CYS A 37 6.22 25.89 19.02
N SER A 38 5.59 26.89 19.62
CA SER A 38 6.06 27.43 20.91
C SER A 38 5.76 26.49 22.08
N LYS A 39 6.53 26.56 23.18
CA LYS A 39 6.26 25.81 24.41
C LYS A 39 4.84 26.05 24.96
N LYS A 40 4.34 27.28 24.83
CA LYS A 40 2.97 27.65 25.21
C LYS A 40 1.93 26.91 24.36
N THR A 41 2.16 26.84 23.04
CA THR A 41 1.31 26.09 22.12
C THR A 41 1.35 24.59 22.44
N LEU A 42 2.55 24.02 22.63
CA LEU A 42 2.72 22.63 23.02
C LEU A 42 1.95 22.29 24.30
N ALA A 43 2.06 23.11 25.34
CA ALA A 43 1.34 22.90 26.60
C ALA A 43 -0.19 22.88 26.42
N ARG A 44 -0.72 23.76 25.55
CA ARG A 44 -2.14 23.79 25.19
C ARG A 44 -2.55 22.53 24.42
N GLU A 45 -1.81 22.16 23.38
CA GLU A 45 -2.14 20.98 22.58
C GLU A 45 -2.05 19.69 23.41
N LEU A 46 -1.07 19.55 24.29
CA LEU A 46 -0.97 18.41 25.22
C LEU A 46 -2.10 18.36 26.26
N LYS A 47 -2.79 19.47 26.51
CA LYS A 47 -3.99 19.49 27.35
C LYS A 47 -5.19 18.99 26.55
N ASN A 48 -5.35 19.46 25.32
CA ASN A 48 -6.43 19.06 24.41
C ASN A 48 -6.30 17.58 24.01
N LEU A 49 -5.09 17.15 23.64
CA LEU A 49 -4.76 15.76 23.32
C LEU A 49 -5.18 14.80 24.43
N LYS A 50 -4.90 15.13 25.70
CA LYS A 50 -5.28 14.27 26.83
C LYS A 50 -6.80 13.96 26.85
N GLN A 51 -7.63 14.86 26.33
CA GLN A 51 -9.08 14.67 26.25
C GLN A 51 -9.52 13.93 24.97
N ALA A 52 -8.71 14.00 23.91
CA ALA A 52 -9.00 13.38 22.61
C ALA A 52 -8.34 11.99 22.42
N LEU A 53 -7.44 11.59 23.31
CA LEU A 53 -6.77 10.29 23.25
C LEU A 53 -7.75 9.15 23.51
N PRO A 54 -7.57 7.98 22.85
CA PRO A 54 -8.35 6.79 23.15
C PRO A 54 -8.20 6.36 24.63
N PRO A 55 -9.19 5.65 25.21
CA PRO A 55 -9.22 5.36 26.65
C PRO A 55 -7.96 4.68 27.21
N ASN A 56 -7.26 3.91 26.38
CA ASN A 56 -6.09 3.12 26.78
C ASN A 56 -4.75 3.80 26.46
N TRP A 57 -4.75 5.03 25.94
CA TRP A 57 -3.54 5.80 25.66
C TRP A 57 -3.25 6.75 26.83
N GLN A 58 -1.99 6.82 27.25
CA GLN A 58 -1.59 7.64 28.39
C GLN A 58 -0.49 8.61 28.02
N LEU A 59 -0.75 9.89 28.31
CA LEU A 59 0.22 10.97 28.17
C LEU A 59 0.85 11.26 29.53
N ILE A 60 2.06 10.76 29.74
CA ILE A 60 2.83 10.92 30.97
C ILE A 60 3.69 12.19 30.85
N LYS A 61 3.55 13.11 31.81
CA LYS A 61 4.30 14.37 31.86
C LYS A 61 5.18 14.35 33.11
N SER A 62 6.50 14.36 32.93
CA SER A 62 7.48 14.48 34.02
C SER A 62 8.28 15.77 33.89
N ILE A 63 9.18 16.02 34.85
CA ILE A 63 10.16 17.10 34.75
C ILE A 63 11.08 16.84 33.55
N GLU A 64 11.50 15.59 33.34
CA GLU A 64 12.41 15.20 32.25
C GLU A 64 11.78 15.35 30.86
N GLY A 65 10.45 15.25 30.75
CA GLY A 65 9.80 15.40 29.45
C GLY A 65 8.39 14.86 29.36
N ILE A 66 8.07 14.30 28.19
CA ILE A 66 6.77 13.77 27.83
C ILE A 66 6.95 12.37 27.23
N LEU A 67 6.15 11.42 27.69
CA LEU A 67 6.07 10.06 27.14
C LEU A 67 4.62 9.78 26.75
N LEU A 68 4.43 9.07 25.63
CA LEU A 68 3.13 8.57 25.19
C LEU A 68 3.14 7.05 25.25
N GLU A 69 2.35 6.49 26.16
CA GLU A 69 2.11 5.05 26.24
C GLU A 69 0.85 4.68 25.47
N LYS A 70 0.91 3.57 24.73
CA LYS A 70 -0.22 3.01 23.99
C LYS A 70 -0.26 1.48 24.15
N PRO A 71 -1.42 0.84 23.93
CA PRO A 71 -1.50 -0.61 23.84
C PRO A 71 -0.63 -1.19 22.72
N PHE A 72 -0.27 -2.47 22.85
CA PHE A 72 0.50 -3.19 21.83
C PHE A 72 -0.24 -3.26 20.48
N GLY A 73 -1.56 -3.49 20.51
CA GLY A 73 -2.40 -3.63 19.31
C GLY A 73 -2.74 -2.32 18.60
N ASP A 74 -2.55 -1.18 19.25
CA ASP A 74 -2.88 0.12 18.67
C ASP A 74 -1.67 0.70 17.93
N ASN A 75 -1.90 1.52 16.92
CA ASN A 75 -0.83 2.24 16.22
C ASN A 75 -1.27 3.68 15.93
N PHE A 76 -0.39 4.44 15.29
CA PHE A 76 -0.68 5.81 14.88
C PHE A 76 -1.95 5.94 14.03
N ILE A 77 -2.22 4.96 13.17
CA ILE A 77 -3.35 4.97 12.24
C ILE A 77 -4.67 5.05 13.01
N HIS A 78 -4.85 4.30 14.11
CA HIS A 78 -6.09 4.36 14.90
C HIS A 78 -6.42 5.78 15.39
N LEU A 79 -5.40 6.52 15.81
CA LEU A 79 -5.57 7.89 16.30
C LEU A 79 -5.76 8.88 15.16
N PHE A 80 -5.00 8.70 14.07
CA PHE A 80 -5.19 9.44 12.83
C PHE A 80 -6.63 9.31 12.33
N SER A 81 -7.15 8.09 12.26
CA SER A 81 -8.51 7.77 11.84
C SER A 81 -9.57 8.43 12.70
N ALA A 82 -9.45 8.38 14.03
CA ALA A 82 -10.39 9.04 14.93
C ALA A 82 -10.41 10.57 14.75
N PHE A 83 -9.24 11.18 14.54
CA PHE A 83 -9.14 12.64 14.31
C PHE A 83 -9.77 13.02 12.97
N PHE A 84 -9.55 12.17 11.97
CA PHE A 84 -10.03 12.34 10.61
C PHE A 84 -11.55 12.25 10.51
N ALA A 85 -12.14 11.25 11.19
CA ALA A 85 -13.59 11.05 11.27
C ALA A 85 -14.34 12.23 11.92
N ASP A 86 -13.66 13.05 12.73
CA ASP A 86 -14.26 14.22 13.37
C ASP A 86 -14.05 15.53 12.56
N THR A 87 -13.40 15.50 11.39
CA THR A 87 -13.20 16.71 10.57
C THR A 87 -14.52 17.20 9.97
N TYR A 88 -14.65 18.52 9.76
CA TYR A 88 -15.83 19.08 9.09
C TYR A 88 -16.01 18.51 7.68
N LEU A 89 -14.92 18.40 6.92
CA LEU A 89 -14.95 17.85 5.57
C LEU A 89 -15.44 16.40 5.57
N PHE A 90 -14.88 15.55 6.44
CA PHE A 90 -15.34 14.16 6.56
C PHE A 90 -16.82 14.08 6.87
N ARG A 91 -17.30 14.77 7.91
CA ARG A 91 -18.70 14.64 8.37
C ARG A 91 -19.69 15.14 7.32
N ILE A 92 -19.37 16.24 6.64
CA ILE A 92 -20.20 16.74 5.53
C ILE A 92 -20.19 15.74 4.36
N CYS A 93 -19.02 15.24 3.96
CA CYS A 93 -18.94 14.25 2.89
C CYS A 93 -19.64 12.93 3.24
N TYR A 94 -19.61 12.51 4.51
CA TYR A 94 -20.33 11.34 4.99
C TYR A 94 -21.85 11.54 4.86
N ASP A 95 -22.37 12.70 5.29
CA ASP A 95 -23.80 13.00 5.16
C ASP A 95 -24.25 13.15 3.69
N ILE A 96 -23.38 13.69 2.82
CA ILE A 96 -23.63 13.73 1.36
C ILE A 96 -23.65 12.33 0.76
N TYR A 97 -22.70 11.47 1.15
CA TYR A 97 -22.63 10.09 0.68
C TYR A 97 -23.83 9.23 1.14
N ASP A 98 -24.33 9.50 2.34
CA ASP A 98 -25.55 8.90 2.92
C ASP A 98 -26.85 9.49 2.35
N GLU A 99 -26.75 10.29 1.26
CA GLU A 99 -27.85 10.93 0.54
C GLU A 99 -28.80 11.76 1.44
N LYS A 100 -28.26 12.38 2.50
CA LYS A 100 -29.06 13.23 3.38
C LYS A 100 -29.41 14.55 2.69
N GLU A 101 -30.70 14.85 2.61
CA GLU A 101 -31.22 16.11 2.06
C GLU A 101 -31.05 17.28 3.05
N LEU A 102 -29.82 17.74 3.24
CA LEU A 102 -29.48 18.81 4.18
C LEU A 102 -29.05 20.09 3.45
N THR A 103 -29.34 21.23 4.06
CA THR A 103 -28.61 22.48 3.76
C THR A 103 -27.47 22.65 4.77
N LEU A 104 -26.48 23.49 4.47
CA LEU A 104 -25.41 23.78 5.44
C LEU A 104 -25.97 24.31 6.77
N ALA A 105 -27.05 25.09 6.72
CA ALA A 105 -27.73 25.61 7.90
C ALA A 105 -28.35 24.49 8.76
N MET A 106 -29.00 23.51 8.13
CA MET A 106 -29.56 22.34 8.82
C MET A 106 -28.46 21.47 9.41
N TRP A 107 -27.40 21.21 8.63
CA TRP A 107 -26.23 20.47 9.10
C TRP A 107 -25.60 21.12 10.34
N CYS A 108 -25.46 22.46 10.36
CA CYS A 108 -24.97 23.19 11.52
C CYS A 108 -25.85 22.95 12.77
N GLN A 109 -27.17 22.93 12.60
CA GLN A 109 -28.12 22.71 13.69
C GLN A 109 -28.01 21.28 14.25
N GLU A 110 -27.96 20.26 13.38
CA GLU A 110 -27.84 18.85 13.79
C GLU A 110 -26.53 18.56 14.52
N ASN A 111 -25.46 19.24 14.12
CA ASN A 111 -24.13 19.05 14.70
C ASN A 111 -23.85 19.99 15.89
N PHE A 112 -24.84 20.81 16.31
CA PHE A 112 -24.74 21.80 17.39
C PHE A 112 -23.61 22.83 17.21
N ILE A 113 -23.41 23.32 15.98
CA ILE A 113 -22.34 24.25 15.63
C ILE A 113 -22.93 25.53 15.06
N SER A 114 -22.39 26.70 15.43
CA SER A 114 -22.84 27.95 14.84
C SER A 114 -22.43 28.05 13.37
N GLN A 115 -23.34 28.54 12.52
CA GLN A 115 -23.07 28.71 11.08
C GLN A 115 -21.80 29.56 10.83
N ALA A 116 -21.62 30.64 11.60
CA ALA A 116 -20.42 31.48 11.50
C ALA A 116 -19.12 30.70 11.74
N THR A 117 -19.13 29.71 12.63
CA THR A 117 -17.97 28.85 12.88
C THR A 117 -17.70 27.94 11.69
N VAL A 118 -18.74 27.28 11.17
CA VAL A 118 -18.64 26.37 10.02
C VAL A 118 -18.19 27.11 8.77
N TYR A 119 -18.79 28.25 8.42
CA TYR A 119 -18.35 29.06 7.28
C TYR A 119 -16.86 29.40 7.32
N ARG A 120 -16.35 29.80 8.50
CA ARG A 120 -14.92 30.09 8.68
C ARG A 120 -14.06 28.82 8.55
N LYS A 121 -14.51 27.69 9.09
CA LYS A 121 -13.79 26.41 9.03
C LYS A 121 -13.80 25.78 7.64
N LEU A 122 -14.81 26.07 6.81
CA LEU A 122 -14.90 25.62 5.42
C LEU A 122 -14.10 26.47 4.44
N GLN A 123 -13.62 27.68 4.79
CA GLN A 123 -12.81 28.48 3.85
C GLN A 123 -11.56 27.73 3.32
N PRO A 124 -10.74 27.08 4.16
CA PRO A 124 -9.67 26.21 3.69
C PRO A 124 -10.17 24.99 2.90
N VAL A 125 -11.32 24.43 3.28
CA VAL A 125 -11.93 23.27 2.61
C VAL A 125 -12.30 23.61 1.17
N HIS A 126 -12.99 24.73 0.92
CA HIS A 126 -13.34 25.16 -0.44
C HIS A 126 -12.10 25.34 -1.32
N ARG A 127 -10.99 25.87 -0.76
CA ARG A 127 -9.73 25.99 -1.52
C ARG A 127 -9.14 24.62 -1.87
N TYR A 128 -9.18 23.68 -0.93
CA TYR A 128 -8.74 22.31 -1.17
C TYR A 128 -9.61 21.62 -2.23
N LEU A 129 -10.93 21.63 -2.07
CA LEU A 129 -11.87 21.06 -3.05
C LEU A 129 -11.65 21.65 -4.45
N LYS A 130 -11.54 22.99 -4.54
CA LYS A 130 -11.28 23.66 -5.82
C LYS A 130 -9.97 23.22 -6.47
N SER A 131 -8.93 23.00 -5.67
CA SER A 131 -7.64 22.51 -6.17
C SER A 131 -7.72 21.10 -6.73
N ILE A 132 -8.68 20.29 -6.27
CA ILE A 132 -9.02 18.98 -6.85
C ILE A 132 -10.21 19.02 -7.81
N HIS A 133 -10.57 20.18 -8.36
CA HIS A 133 -11.69 20.34 -9.30
C HIS A 133 -13.06 19.90 -8.76
N LEU A 134 -13.25 20.01 -7.45
CA LEU A 134 -14.54 19.82 -6.78
C LEU A 134 -15.03 21.13 -6.17
N GLU A 135 -16.34 21.26 -6.04
CA GLU A 135 -16.96 22.35 -5.30
C GLU A 135 -17.98 21.79 -4.31
N LEU A 136 -18.09 22.43 -3.13
CA LEU A 136 -19.10 22.11 -2.13
C LEU A 136 -20.22 23.13 -2.24
N GLU A 137 -21.40 22.65 -2.63
CA GLU A 137 -22.61 23.46 -2.65
C GLU A 137 -23.30 23.37 -1.28
N ASN A 138 -23.97 24.46 -0.86
CA ASN A 138 -24.52 24.59 0.49
C ASN A 138 -26.04 24.37 0.56
N THR A 139 -26.72 24.35 -0.59
CA THR A 139 -28.18 24.32 -0.72
C THR A 139 -28.61 23.65 -2.03
N PRO A 140 -28.93 22.33 -2.01
CA PRO A 140 -28.62 21.39 -0.93
C PRO A 140 -27.10 21.17 -0.79
N LEU A 141 -26.69 20.56 0.33
CA LEU A 141 -25.33 20.06 0.50
C LEU A 141 -25.06 19.00 -0.56
N HIS A 142 -24.16 19.29 -1.48
CA HIS A 142 -23.66 18.30 -2.44
C HIS A 142 -22.28 18.68 -2.97
N LEU A 143 -21.59 17.71 -3.56
CA LEU A 143 -20.33 17.91 -4.25
C LEU A 143 -20.57 17.98 -5.76
N SER A 144 -20.08 19.02 -6.42
CA SER A 144 -20.09 19.14 -7.88
C SER A 144 -18.68 18.99 -8.46
N GLY A 145 -18.58 18.32 -9.61
CA GLY A 145 -17.32 17.96 -10.25
C GLY A 145 -17.42 16.63 -11.02
N LYS A 146 -16.27 16.08 -11.44
CA LYS A 146 -16.23 14.73 -12.05
C LYS A 146 -16.53 13.67 -11.00
N GLU A 147 -17.40 12.72 -11.31
CA GLU A 147 -17.77 11.65 -10.36
C GLU A 147 -16.55 10.80 -9.96
N SER A 148 -15.59 10.54 -10.87
CA SER A 148 -14.34 9.85 -10.52
C SER A 148 -13.55 10.57 -9.42
N GLN A 149 -13.58 11.90 -9.41
CA GLN A 149 -12.92 12.72 -8.41
C GLN A 149 -13.71 12.79 -7.09
N ILE A 150 -15.05 12.80 -7.16
CA ILE A 150 -15.92 12.69 -5.99
C ILE A 150 -15.71 11.35 -5.29
N ARG A 151 -15.72 10.24 -6.05
CA ARG A 151 -15.45 8.89 -5.52
C ARG A 151 -14.07 8.79 -4.92
N PHE A 152 -13.06 9.42 -5.53
CA PHE A 152 -11.73 9.51 -4.96
C PHE A 152 -11.71 10.27 -3.63
N LEU A 153 -12.36 11.43 -3.54
CA LEU A 153 -12.46 12.18 -2.29
C LEU A 153 -13.13 11.32 -1.20
N PHE A 154 -14.25 10.66 -1.52
CA PHE A 154 -14.89 9.77 -0.57
C PHE A 154 -13.97 8.62 -0.14
N TYR A 155 -13.31 7.95 -1.07
CA TYR A 155 -12.35 6.89 -0.75
C TYR A 155 -11.24 7.40 0.18
N ASP A 156 -10.59 8.50 -0.19
CA ASP A 156 -9.48 9.09 0.56
C ASP A 156 -9.94 9.56 1.94
N LEU A 157 -11.14 10.12 2.09
CA LEU A 157 -11.64 10.51 3.41
C LEU A 157 -12.03 9.29 4.27
N PHE A 158 -12.75 8.34 3.68
CA PHE A 158 -13.40 7.27 4.41
C PHE A 158 -12.45 6.15 4.79
N PHE A 159 -11.55 5.76 3.88
CA PHE A 159 -10.54 4.76 4.18
C PHE A 159 -9.58 5.23 5.29
N ASN A 160 -9.27 6.53 5.32
CA ASN A 160 -8.44 7.12 6.37
C ASN A 160 -9.18 7.27 7.71
N ALA A 161 -10.49 7.56 7.70
CA ALA A 161 -11.30 7.64 8.92
C ALA A 161 -11.66 6.28 9.54
N TYR A 162 -11.84 5.24 8.72
CA TYR A 162 -12.27 3.91 9.17
C TYR A 162 -11.56 2.80 8.37
N PRO A 163 -10.24 2.64 8.53
CA PRO A 163 -9.51 1.58 7.83
C PRO A 163 -10.05 0.22 8.26
N ALA A 164 -10.48 -0.58 7.28
CA ALA A 164 -10.97 -1.95 7.48
C ALA A 164 -12.27 -2.09 8.31
N HIS A 165 -13.17 -1.10 8.28
CA HIS A 165 -14.50 -1.25 8.87
C HIS A 165 -15.59 -1.43 7.79
N ASP A 166 -16.54 -2.34 8.04
CA ASP A 166 -17.67 -2.65 7.13
C ASP A 166 -18.68 -1.49 6.93
N LEU A 167 -18.45 -0.34 7.55
CA LEU A 167 -19.41 0.77 7.63
C LEU A 167 -19.76 1.38 6.27
N LEU A 168 -18.93 1.21 5.24
CA LEU A 168 -19.13 1.87 3.94
C LEU A 168 -20.05 1.10 2.99
N PHE A 169 -20.28 -0.19 3.26
CA PHE A 169 -21.05 -1.09 2.38
C PHE A 169 -22.22 -1.72 3.12
N THR A 170 -22.89 -0.98 4.02
CA THR A 170 -23.99 -1.54 4.83
C THR A 170 -25.06 -2.26 4.00
N ASN A 171 -25.19 -1.90 2.72
CA ASN A 171 -26.15 -2.47 1.79
C ASN A 171 -25.58 -3.55 0.84
N ILE A 172 -24.25 -3.80 0.85
CA ILE A 172 -23.58 -4.77 -0.03
C ILE A 172 -22.76 -5.74 0.81
N SER A 173 -23.04 -7.03 0.67
CA SER A 173 -22.32 -8.07 1.43
C SER A 173 -20.85 -8.13 1.01
N TRP A 174 -19.94 -8.09 1.99
CA TRP A 174 -18.51 -8.37 1.80
C TRP A 174 -18.27 -9.60 0.93
N ARG A 175 -19.01 -10.70 1.17
CA ARG A 175 -18.85 -11.98 0.45
C ARG A 175 -19.05 -11.85 -1.07
N ILE A 176 -19.88 -10.91 -1.53
CA ILE A 176 -20.12 -10.69 -2.96
C ILE A 176 -18.89 -10.00 -3.56
N ILE A 177 -18.43 -8.92 -2.94
CA ILE A 177 -17.23 -8.17 -3.35
C ILE A 177 -15.99 -9.07 -3.29
N ASP A 178 -15.85 -9.85 -2.23
CA ASP A 178 -14.73 -10.76 -1.99
C ASP A 178 -14.61 -11.82 -3.10
N ARG A 179 -15.73 -12.43 -3.50
CA ARG A 179 -15.78 -13.40 -4.60
C ARG A 179 -15.44 -12.76 -5.95
N PHE A 180 -15.94 -11.56 -6.19
CA PHE A 180 -15.59 -10.80 -7.40
C PHE A 180 -14.08 -10.51 -7.47
N ILE A 181 -13.48 -10.06 -6.36
CA ILE A 181 -12.03 -9.82 -6.31
C ILE A 181 -11.24 -11.12 -6.51
N GLU A 182 -11.68 -12.24 -5.94
CA GLU A 182 -11.01 -13.54 -6.14
C GLU A 182 -11.03 -14.00 -7.59
N GLU A 183 -12.16 -13.82 -8.28
CA GLU A 183 -12.27 -14.16 -9.69
C GLU A 183 -11.40 -13.23 -10.55
N LEU A 184 -11.35 -11.93 -10.25
CA LEU A 184 -10.41 -11.00 -10.90
C LEU A 184 -8.96 -11.40 -10.67
N MET A 185 -8.57 -11.70 -9.43
CA MET A 185 -7.22 -12.15 -9.06
C MET A 185 -6.80 -13.38 -9.87
N LYS A 186 -7.72 -14.35 -10.01
CA LYS A 186 -7.49 -15.57 -10.78
C LYS A 186 -7.34 -15.28 -12.27
N ARG A 187 -8.26 -14.50 -12.87
CA ARG A 187 -8.26 -14.20 -14.31
C ARG A 187 -7.04 -13.40 -14.73
N LEU A 188 -6.60 -12.46 -13.90
CA LEU A 188 -5.44 -11.61 -14.18
C LEU A 188 -4.10 -12.19 -13.71
N GLU A 189 -4.11 -13.36 -13.04
CA GLU A 189 -2.94 -13.95 -12.39
C GLU A 189 -2.21 -12.94 -11.48
N ILE A 190 -2.99 -12.23 -10.65
CA ILE A 190 -2.51 -11.27 -9.66
C ILE A 190 -2.86 -11.71 -8.24
N TYR A 191 -2.14 -11.16 -7.28
CA TYR A 191 -2.33 -11.37 -5.87
C TYR A 191 -2.53 -10.05 -5.14
N PHE A 192 -3.63 -9.94 -4.40
CA PHE A 192 -3.79 -8.96 -3.34
C PHE A 192 -3.49 -9.60 -1.99
N SER A 193 -2.69 -8.92 -1.17
CA SER A 193 -2.63 -9.24 0.26
C SER A 193 -4.00 -8.99 0.91
N PRO A 194 -4.31 -9.59 2.07
CA PRO A 194 -5.58 -9.32 2.76
C PRO A 194 -5.83 -7.82 3.00
N ALA A 195 -4.79 -7.05 3.31
CA ALA A 195 -4.89 -5.60 3.47
C ALA A 195 -5.21 -4.87 2.15
N ALA A 196 -4.57 -5.26 1.05
CA ALA A 196 -4.85 -4.69 -0.27
C ALA A 196 -6.24 -5.10 -0.79
N LYS A 197 -6.72 -6.30 -0.45
CA LYS A 197 -8.08 -6.77 -0.76
C LYS A 197 -9.12 -5.87 -0.09
N ILE A 198 -8.91 -5.48 1.16
CA ILE A 198 -9.79 -4.53 1.88
C ILE A 198 -9.79 -3.15 1.21
N GLN A 199 -8.62 -2.65 0.78
CA GLN A 199 -8.53 -1.38 0.03
C GLN A 199 -9.33 -1.45 -1.27
N TYR A 200 -9.17 -2.53 -2.03
CA TYR A 200 -9.85 -2.66 -3.32
C TYR A 200 -11.35 -2.89 -3.16
N ALA A 201 -11.74 -3.70 -2.18
CA ALA A 201 -13.14 -3.85 -1.78
C ALA A 201 -13.77 -2.51 -1.39
N THR A 202 -12.99 -1.61 -0.78
CA THR A 202 -13.46 -0.27 -0.45
C THR A 202 -13.75 0.58 -1.67
N TRP A 203 -12.87 0.54 -2.67
CA TRP A 203 -13.13 1.17 -3.97
C TRP A 203 -14.39 0.62 -4.63
N ILE A 204 -14.56 -0.70 -4.64
CA ILE A 204 -15.68 -1.38 -5.27
C ILE A 204 -16.98 -1.02 -4.56
N GLY A 205 -17.08 -1.28 -3.26
CA GLY A 205 -18.34 -1.08 -2.55
C GLY A 205 -18.78 0.39 -2.50
N LEU A 206 -17.84 1.33 -2.41
CA LEU A 206 -18.14 2.76 -2.51
C LEU A 206 -18.72 3.09 -3.88
N SER A 207 -18.05 2.65 -4.95
CA SER A 207 -18.51 2.90 -6.32
C SER A 207 -19.85 2.26 -6.60
N LEU A 208 -20.09 1.04 -6.12
CA LEU A 208 -21.38 0.35 -6.26
C LEU A 208 -22.51 1.09 -5.53
N SER A 209 -22.24 1.64 -4.34
CA SER A 209 -23.22 2.48 -3.63
C SER A 209 -23.55 3.74 -4.44
N ARG A 210 -22.55 4.37 -5.06
CA ARG A 210 -22.77 5.54 -5.93
C ARG A 210 -23.58 5.20 -7.17
N ILE A 211 -23.33 4.04 -7.79
CA ILE A 211 -24.13 3.51 -8.90
C ILE A 211 -25.60 3.33 -8.46
N GLN A 212 -25.83 2.66 -7.32
CA GLN A 212 -27.18 2.43 -6.78
C GLN A 212 -27.94 3.71 -6.48
N ASN A 213 -27.24 4.77 -6.07
CA ASN A 213 -27.81 6.07 -5.79
C ASN A 213 -27.94 6.97 -7.04
N GLY A 214 -27.67 6.45 -8.24
CA GLY A 214 -27.87 7.18 -9.49
C GLY A 214 -26.76 8.18 -9.84
N HIS A 215 -25.54 7.95 -9.35
CA HIS A 215 -24.35 8.78 -9.64
C HIS A 215 -23.37 8.01 -10.54
N PRO A 216 -23.64 7.92 -11.86
CA PRO A 216 -22.79 7.18 -12.79
C PRO A 216 -21.44 7.87 -13.00
N ILE A 217 -20.42 7.06 -13.24
CA ILE A 217 -19.07 7.54 -13.53
C ILE A 217 -19.02 8.37 -14.82
N ASP A 218 -18.10 9.32 -14.86
CA ASP A 218 -17.73 10.04 -16.09
C ASP A 218 -17.16 9.13 -17.18
N ILE A 219 -17.26 9.60 -18.44
CA ILE A 219 -16.68 8.90 -19.61
C ILE A 219 -15.17 8.79 -19.44
N ARG A 220 -14.65 7.58 -19.67
CA ARG A 220 -13.23 7.28 -19.46
C ARG A 220 -12.38 7.70 -20.66
N GLY A 221 -11.14 8.10 -20.37
CA GLY A 221 -10.19 8.52 -21.40
C GLY A 221 -9.66 7.36 -22.24
N ILE A 222 -9.18 7.68 -23.44
CA ILE A 222 -8.66 6.71 -24.43
C ILE A 222 -7.67 5.71 -23.82
N ARG A 223 -6.77 6.17 -22.96
CA ARG A 223 -5.76 5.34 -22.28
C ARG A 223 -6.38 4.24 -21.41
N THR A 224 -7.33 4.62 -20.55
CA THR A 224 -8.00 3.66 -19.65
C THR A 224 -8.90 2.72 -20.42
N THR A 225 -9.60 3.21 -21.45
CA THR A 225 -10.42 2.38 -22.35
C THR A 225 -9.56 1.36 -23.09
N LYS A 226 -8.45 1.76 -23.69
CA LYS A 226 -7.53 0.84 -24.37
C LYS A 226 -6.90 -0.19 -23.43
N THR A 227 -6.58 0.22 -22.21
CA THR A 227 -6.07 -0.71 -21.19
C THR A 227 -7.13 -1.76 -20.85
N TRP A 228 -8.37 -1.32 -20.63
CA TRP A 228 -9.52 -2.20 -20.41
C TRP A 228 -9.77 -3.15 -21.59
N GLU A 229 -9.80 -2.65 -22.83
CA GLU A 229 -10.01 -3.45 -24.04
C GLU A 229 -9.03 -4.63 -24.09
N ILE A 230 -7.74 -4.36 -23.89
CA ILE A 230 -6.71 -5.42 -23.94
C ILE A 230 -6.87 -6.41 -22.77
N PHE A 231 -7.12 -5.93 -21.55
CA PHE A 231 -7.37 -6.82 -20.42
C PHE A 231 -8.62 -7.68 -20.62
N ASN A 232 -9.69 -7.07 -21.12
CA ASN A 232 -10.97 -7.72 -21.33
C ASN A 232 -10.91 -8.76 -22.46
N GLU A 233 -10.30 -8.41 -23.59
CA GLU A 233 -10.15 -9.34 -24.73
C GLU A 233 -9.44 -10.64 -24.32
N ARG A 234 -8.45 -10.53 -23.43
CA ARG A 234 -7.61 -11.66 -23.02
C ARG A 234 -8.16 -12.46 -21.84
N ASN A 235 -8.87 -11.79 -20.93
CA ASN A 235 -9.26 -12.36 -19.65
C ASN A 235 -10.79 -12.42 -19.43
N ASP A 236 -11.57 -11.98 -20.42
CA ASP A 236 -13.05 -11.97 -20.38
C ASP A 236 -13.59 -11.21 -19.15
N LEU A 237 -12.99 -10.06 -18.83
CA LEU A 237 -13.33 -9.32 -17.62
C LEU A 237 -14.79 -8.83 -17.60
N ALA A 238 -15.36 -8.51 -18.76
CA ALA A 238 -16.75 -8.09 -18.89
C ALA A 238 -17.72 -9.13 -18.30
N SER A 239 -17.47 -10.42 -18.50
CA SER A 239 -18.24 -11.49 -17.85
C SER A 239 -18.14 -11.43 -16.32
N CYS A 240 -16.94 -11.12 -15.79
CA CYS A 240 -16.71 -10.96 -14.36
C CYS A 240 -17.52 -9.81 -13.76
N PHE A 241 -17.58 -8.67 -14.45
CA PHE A 241 -18.42 -7.53 -14.04
C PHE A 241 -19.92 -7.80 -14.22
N GLN A 242 -20.32 -8.54 -15.26
CA GLN A 242 -21.71 -8.94 -15.44
C GLN A 242 -22.20 -9.84 -14.30
N MET A 243 -21.39 -10.81 -13.85
CA MET A 243 -21.75 -11.65 -12.70
C MET A 243 -21.96 -10.82 -11.42
N LEU A 244 -21.13 -9.80 -11.20
CA LEU A 244 -21.30 -8.87 -10.08
C LEU A 244 -22.60 -8.05 -10.21
N ALA A 245 -22.88 -7.54 -11.41
CA ALA A 245 -24.09 -6.79 -11.71
C ALA A 245 -25.36 -7.64 -11.47
N ASP A 246 -25.34 -8.89 -11.93
CA ASP A 246 -26.43 -9.85 -11.79
C ASP A 246 -26.68 -10.22 -10.31
N GLU A 247 -25.62 -10.48 -9.53
CA GLU A 247 -25.73 -10.82 -8.10
C GLU A 247 -26.25 -9.64 -7.26
N LEU A 248 -26.03 -8.40 -7.71
CA LEU A 248 -26.48 -7.18 -7.02
C LEU A 248 -27.78 -6.60 -7.59
N HIS A 249 -28.28 -7.12 -8.71
CA HIS A 249 -29.44 -6.59 -9.44
C HIS A 249 -29.29 -5.10 -9.80
N ILE A 250 -28.09 -4.70 -10.25
CA ILE A 250 -27.78 -3.35 -10.72
C ILE A 250 -27.26 -3.37 -12.15
N GLU A 251 -27.21 -2.22 -12.80
CA GLU A 251 -26.52 -2.06 -14.08
C GLU A 251 -25.09 -1.54 -13.83
N ILE A 252 -24.09 -2.25 -14.35
CA ILE A 252 -22.70 -1.81 -14.36
C ILE A 252 -22.31 -1.53 -15.82
N SER A 253 -22.18 -0.26 -16.18
CA SER A 253 -21.76 0.11 -17.53
C SER A 253 -20.29 -0.24 -17.80
N GLU A 254 -19.88 -0.20 -19.07
CA GLU A 254 -18.47 -0.39 -19.43
C GLU A 254 -17.56 0.68 -18.78
N ASN A 255 -18.00 1.95 -18.74
CA ASN A 255 -17.23 3.00 -18.08
C ASN A 255 -17.03 2.73 -16.58
N GLU A 256 -18.05 2.15 -15.91
CA GLU A 256 -17.94 1.73 -14.50
C GLU A 256 -16.93 0.58 -14.35
N SER A 257 -16.96 -0.39 -15.26
CA SER A 257 -16.02 -1.51 -15.27
C SER A 257 -14.59 -1.04 -15.48
N ILE A 258 -14.36 -0.09 -16.41
CA ILE A 258 -13.07 0.54 -16.65
C ILE A 258 -12.57 1.25 -15.39
N PHE A 259 -13.42 2.04 -14.72
CA PHE A 259 -13.06 2.77 -13.51
C PHE A 259 -12.71 1.81 -12.37
N LEU A 260 -13.58 0.83 -12.09
CA LEU A 260 -13.38 -0.17 -11.04
C LEU A 260 -12.12 -1.01 -11.28
N LEU A 261 -11.82 -1.40 -12.53
CA LEU A 261 -10.55 -2.05 -12.84
C LEU A 261 -9.36 -1.13 -12.58
N SER A 262 -9.46 0.15 -12.97
CA SER A 262 -8.38 1.13 -12.78
C SER A 262 -8.09 1.40 -11.29
N CYS A 263 -9.09 1.34 -10.41
CA CYS A 263 -8.92 1.50 -8.97
C CYS A 263 -8.01 0.43 -8.34
N MET A 264 -7.82 -0.73 -9.00
CA MET A 264 -6.94 -1.78 -8.48
C MET A 264 -5.49 -1.31 -8.34
N PHE A 265 -5.05 -0.36 -9.18
CA PHE A 265 -3.68 0.20 -9.15
C PHE A 265 -3.43 1.14 -7.97
N PHE A 266 -4.46 1.56 -7.22
CA PHE A 266 -4.27 2.21 -5.92
C PHE A 266 -3.85 1.22 -4.83
N CYS A 267 -4.07 -0.07 -5.06
CA CYS A 267 -3.83 -1.13 -4.10
C CYS A 267 -2.49 -1.81 -4.39
N SER A 268 -1.83 -2.33 -3.34
CA SER A 268 -0.60 -3.11 -3.53
C SER A 268 -0.92 -4.49 -4.10
N LEU A 269 -0.54 -4.73 -5.36
CA LEU A 269 -0.72 -6.00 -6.06
C LEU A 269 0.62 -6.61 -6.48
N SER A 270 0.60 -7.91 -6.76
CA SER A 270 1.75 -8.63 -7.30
C SER A 270 1.29 -9.62 -8.37
N TYR A 271 2.12 -9.83 -9.38
CA TYR A 271 1.84 -10.78 -10.46
C TYR A 271 2.38 -12.15 -10.06
N THR A 272 1.54 -13.19 -10.17
CA THR A 272 1.87 -14.53 -9.67
C THR A 272 2.64 -15.38 -10.67
N SER A 273 2.75 -14.95 -11.93
CA SER A 273 3.48 -15.66 -12.99
C SER A 273 4.39 -14.71 -13.79
N THR A 274 5.44 -15.26 -14.39
CA THR A 274 6.28 -14.51 -15.35
C THR A 274 5.48 -14.09 -16.58
N ALA A 275 4.48 -14.87 -16.98
CA ALA A 275 3.63 -14.56 -18.12
C ALA A 275 2.80 -13.29 -17.85
N SER A 276 2.17 -13.20 -16.68
CA SER A 276 1.33 -12.05 -16.33
C SER A 276 2.15 -10.78 -16.12
N LYS A 277 3.38 -10.88 -15.60
CA LYS A 277 4.34 -9.75 -15.57
C LYS A 277 4.65 -9.22 -16.98
N LYS A 278 5.06 -10.10 -17.90
CA LYS A 278 5.39 -9.72 -19.28
C LYS A 278 4.19 -9.16 -20.02
N GLU A 279 3.04 -9.76 -19.82
CA GLU A 279 1.78 -9.26 -20.34
C GLU A 279 1.51 -7.84 -19.86
N ARG A 280 1.65 -7.56 -18.57
CA ARG A 280 1.45 -6.22 -18.02
C ARG A 280 2.36 -5.17 -18.66
N ILE A 281 3.62 -5.53 -18.91
CA ILE A 281 4.59 -4.68 -19.62
C ILE A 281 4.11 -4.41 -21.05
N ILE A 282 3.71 -5.44 -21.79
CA ILE A 282 3.20 -5.33 -23.17
C ILE A 282 1.95 -4.44 -23.22
N ILE A 283 1.02 -4.61 -22.26
CA ILE A 283 -0.17 -3.78 -22.15
C ILE A 283 0.22 -2.31 -21.96
N CYS A 284 1.20 -2.03 -21.09
CA CYS A 284 1.69 -0.66 -20.90
C CYS A 284 2.29 -0.09 -22.20
N GLN A 285 3.13 -0.85 -22.91
CA GLN A 285 3.73 -0.43 -24.18
C GLN A 285 2.66 -0.07 -25.22
N GLN A 286 1.58 -0.86 -25.30
CA GLN A 286 0.51 -0.68 -26.29
C GLN A 286 -0.48 0.41 -25.90
N ALA A 287 -0.93 0.43 -24.64
CA ALA A 287 -1.99 1.32 -24.18
C ALA A 287 -1.47 2.66 -23.64
N SER A 288 -0.26 2.68 -23.08
CA SER A 288 0.35 3.83 -22.39
C SER A 288 1.83 4.00 -22.75
N PRO A 289 2.20 4.20 -24.03
CA PRO A 289 3.59 4.24 -24.47
C PRO A 289 4.42 5.34 -23.79
N ILE A 290 3.80 6.46 -23.40
CA ILE A 290 4.48 7.53 -22.66
C ILE A 290 4.85 7.07 -21.23
N THR A 291 3.93 6.41 -20.52
CA THR A 291 4.21 5.79 -19.21
C THR A 291 5.34 4.77 -19.32
N TYR A 292 5.32 3.94 -20.37
CA TYR A 292 6.40 2.99 -20.62
C TYR A 292 7.75 3.70 -20.83
N ARG A 293 7.80 4.78 -21.63
CA ARG A 293 9.03 5.58 -21.79
C ARG A 293 9.52 6.19 -20.48
N LEU A 294 8.62 6.66 -19.63
CA LEU A 294 8.96 7.19 -18.30
C LEU A 294 9.61 6.11 -17.43
N VAL A 295 8.97 4.95 -17.34
CA VAL A 295 9.50 3.80 -16.59
C VAL A 295 10.85 3.35 -17.15
N GLU A 296 10.99 3.27 -18.47
CA GLU A 296 12.23 2.90 -19.13
C GLU A 296 13.36 3.92 -18.85
N ALA A 297 13.04 5.22 -18.83
CA ALA A 297 13.99 6.27 -18.47
C ALA A 297 14.48 6.14 -17.02
N ILE A 298 13.57 5.84 -16.08
CA ILE A 298 13.92 5.55 -14.69
C ILE A 298 14.78 4.28 -14.61
N PHE A 299 14.43 3.22 -15.31
CA PHE A 299 15.19 1.97 -15.29
C PHE A 299 16.62 2.15 -15.83
N LYS A 300 16.80 2.96 -16.88
CA LYS A 300 18.10 3.25 -17.51
C LYS A 300 19.09 3.99 -16.60
N ILE A 301 18.61 4.75 -15.62
CA ILE A 301 19.48 5.45 -14.66
C ILE A 301 19.85 4.59 -13.45
N LEU A 302 19.25 3.40 -13.30
CA LEU A 302 19.62 2.46 -12.25
C LEU A 302 20.97 1.80 -12.58
N PRO A 303 21.75 1.40 -11.55
CA PRO A 303 23.00 0.70 -11.79
C PRO A 303 22.73 -0.63 -12.50
N ASN A 304 23.68 -1.08 -13.34
CA ASN A 304 23.54 -2.34 -14.08
C ASN A 304 23.82 -3.54 -13.15
N VAL A 305 22.87 -3.80 -12.25
CA VAL A 305 22.85 -4.97 -11.35
C VAL A 305 21.89 -6.00 -11.97
N GLY A 306 22.05 -7.29 -11.69
CA GLY A 306 21.19 -8.37 -12.23
C GLY A 306 19.74 -8.32 -11.73
N TRP A 307 19.02 -7.21 -11.93
CA TRP A 307 17.64 -7.02 -11.51
C TRP A 307 16.74 -8.08 -12.10
N ASP A 308 15.76 -8.53 -11.31
CA ASP A 308 14.53 -9.06 -11.89
C ASP A 308 13.83 -7.90 -12.61
N THR A 309 14.17 -7.79 -13.89
CA THR A 309 13.80 -6.66 -14.74
C THR A 309 12.28 -6.57 -14.89
N ASP A 310 11.61 -7.73 -15.01
CA ASP A 310 10.17 -7.77 -15.19
C ASP A 310 9.44 -7.30 -13.92
N ASP A 311 9.86 -7.76 -12.73
CA ASP A 311 9.25 -7.35 -11.46
C ASP A 311 9.39 -5.84 -11.21
N LEU A 312 10.58 -5.29 -11.41
CA LEU A 312 10.83 -3.88 -11.18
C LEU A 312 10.05 -3.02 -12.20
N LEU A 313 10.09 -3.38 -13.49
CA LEU A 313 9.34 -2.66 -14.52
C LEU A 313 7.84 -2.64 -14.22
N VAL A 314 7.27 -3.79 -13.87
CA VAL A 314 5.83 -3.88 -13.55
C VAL A 314 5.48 -3.05 -12.32
N SER A 315 6.28 -3.11 -11.26
CA SER A 315 6.05 -2.31 -10.06
C SER A 315 6.09 -0.80 -10.33
N LEU A 316 7.03 -0.34 -11.17
CA LEU A 316 7.11 1.05 -11.60
C LEU A 316 5.92 1.43 -12.49
N ILE A 317 5.55 0.58 -13.45
CA ILE A 317 4.39 0.78 -14.32
C ILE A 317 3.11 0.98 -13.49
N ASP A 318 2.87 0.13 -12.48
CA ASP A 318 1.68 0.21 -11.65
C ASP A 318 1.68 1.43 -10.73
N THR A 319 2.86 1.85 -10.24
CA THR A 319 3.03 3.09 -9.47
C THR A 319 2.53 4.31 -10.25
N PHE A 320 2.76 4.38 -11.55
CA PHE A 320 2.22 5.46 -12.39
C PHE A 320 0.77 5.22 -12.84
N SER A 321 0.34 3.96 -12.88
CA SER A 321 -1.01 3.60 -13.36
C SER A 321 -2.13 4.00 -12.40
N MET A 322 -1.85 4.23 -11.12
CA MET A 322 -2.85 4.79 -10.18
C MET A 322 -3.38 6.16 -10.66
N PHE A 323 -2.52 6.99 -11.26
CA PHE A 323 -2.88 8.28 -11.84
C PHE A 323 -3.64 8.16 -13.17
N HIS A 324 -3.98 6.94 -13.59
CA HIS A 324 -4.85 6.71 -14.74
C HIS A 324 -6.34 6.74 -14.35
N ALA A 325 -6.68 6.34 -13.12
CA ALA A 325 -8.09 6.26 -12.71
C ALA A 325 -8.68 7.63 -12.32
N VAL A 326 -7.84 8.58 -11.92
CA VAL A 326 -8.30 9.88 -11.43
C VAL A 326 -7.40 10.98 -12.00
N GLU A 327 -7.98 12.13 -12.32
CA GLU A 327 -7.34 13.17 -13.14
C GLU A 327 -6.63 14.30 -12.35
N SER A 328 -6.83 14.43 -11.02
CA SER A 328 -6.36 15.59 -10.26
C SER A 328 -5.01 15.41 -9.52
N PRO A 329 -3.97 16.21 -9.82
CA PRO A 329 -2.61 16.03 -9.31
C PRO A 329 -2.42 16.18 -7.78
N LEU A 330 -3.43 16.47 -6.97
CA LEU A 330 -3.32 16.59 -5.50
C LEU A 330 -3.63 15.28 -4.75
N PHE A 331 -3.18 14.17 -5.32
CA PHE A 331 -3.59 12.81 -4.99
C PHE A 331 -3.21 12.31 -3.61
N LEU A 332 -2.10 12.76 -3.03
CA LEU A 332 -1.44 11.99 -1.97
C LEU A 332 -1.15 12.81 -0.72
N ALA A 333 -1.90 13.89 -0.46
CA ALA A 333 -1.66 14.76 0.70
C ALA A 333 -1.69 14.00 2.03
N GLN A 334 -2.55 12.98 2.14
CA GLN A 334 -2.65 12.11 3.31
C GLN A 334 -1.50 11.12 3.39
N GLU A 335 -1.18 10.45 2.27
CA GLU A 335 -0.01 9.55 2.22
C GLU A 335 1.29 10.30 2.53
N ARG A 336 1.48 11.54 2.03
CA ARG A 336 2.60 12.41 2.40
C ARG A 336 2.72 12.62 3.91
N PHE A 337 1.58 12.74 4.59
CA PHE A 337 1.56 12.89 6.04
C PHE A 337 1.93 11.58 6.77
N LEU A 338 1.55 10.43 6.22
CA LEU A 338 1.81 9.12 6.81
C LEU A 338 3.24 8.63 6.53
N VAL A 339 3.75 8.84 5.32
CA VAL A 339 5.11 8.49 4.92
C VAL A 339 6.13 9.21 5.82
N HIS A 340 7.15 8.49 6.25
CA HIS A 340 8.28 9.06 6.97
C HIS A 340 9.24 9.70 5.97
N PRO A 341 9.82 10.88 6.27
CA PRO A 341 10.79 11.55 5.40
C PRO A 341 12.17 10.86 5.38
N GLU A 342 12.26 9.58 5.76
CA GLU A 342 13.49 8.83 5.57
C GLU A 342 13.62 8.55 4.07
N HIS A 343 14.55 9.28 3.45
CA HIS A 343 14.92 9.09 2.06
C HIS A 343 15.37 7.63 1.86
N ILE A 344 14.53 6.84 1.18
CA ILE A 344 14.84 5.42 0.86
C ILE A 344 15.96 5.36 -0.18
N LEU A 345 15.98 6.34 -1.09
CA LEU A 345 16.93 6.45 -2.17
C LEU A 345 18.09 7.37 -1.78
N SER A 346 19.23 7.17 -2.43
CA SER A 346 20.35 8.11 -2.28
C SER A 346 19.97 9.49 -2.87
N PRO A 347 20.47 10.60 -2.30
CA PRO A 347 20.23 11.94 -2.83
C PRO A 347 20.63 12.11 -4.30
N GLU A 348 21.62 11.36 -4.78
CA GLU A 348 22.03 11.33 -6.18
C GLU A 348 20.95 10.71 -7.08
N LEU A 349 20.41 9.57 -6.66
CA LEU A 349 19.37 8.86 -7.43
C LEU A 349 18.04 9.60 -7.40
N GLU A 350 17.66 10.20 -6.27
CA GLU A 350 16.47 11.07 -6.20
C GLU A 350 16.58 12.24 -7.19
N ARG A 351 17.73 12.94 -7.21
CA ARG A 351 17.97 14.02 -8.18
C ARG A 351 17.97 13.52 -9.63
N ALA A 352 18.41 12.30 -9.89
CA ALA A 352 18.34 11.71 -11.22
C ALA A 352 16.89 11.41 -11.63
N ILE A 353 16.08 10.83 -10.75
CA ILE A 353 14.66 10.55 -11.00
C ILE A 353 13.88 11.86 -11.18
N LEU A 354 14.14 12.90 -10.38
CA LEU A 354 13.49 14.19 -10.53
C LEU A 354 13.78 14.84 -11.89
N ARG A 355 15.02 14.72 -12.42
CA ARG A 355 15.33 15.18 -13.78
C ARG A 355 14.56 14.40 -14.83
N VAL A 356 14.38 13.09 -14.63
CA VAL A 356 13.51 12.28 -15.50
C VAL A 356 12.05 12.75 -15.40
N PHE A 357 11.56 13.15 -14.23
CA PHE A 357 10.22 13.74 -14.13
C PHE A 357 10.11 15.05 -14.92
N ASP A 358 11.09 15.95 -14.79
CA ASP A 358 11.11 17.23 -15.51
C ASP A 358 10.96 17.01 -17.03
N ASP A 359 11.67 16.04 -17.61
CA ASP A 359 11.62 15.69 -19.05
C ASP A 359 10.21 15.27 -19.55
N PHE A 360 9.30 14.90 -18.64
CA PHE A 360 7.95 14.44 -18.97
C PHE A 360 6.87 15.45 -18.54
N THR A 361 7.23 16.54 -17.85
CA THR A 361 6.24 17.51 -17.33
C THR A 361 5.60 18.39 -18.38
N ASP A 362 6.23 18.53 -19.54
CA ASP A 362 5.66 19.23 -20.71
C ASP A 362 4.40 18.53 -21.25
N GLU A 363 4.23 17.25 -20.96
CA GLU A 363 3.01 16.50 -21.28
C GLU A 363 1.95 16.80 -20.20
N PRO A 364 0.82 17.48 -20.52
CA PRO A 364 -0.13 17.95 -19.50
C PRO A 364 -0.67 16.85 -18.58
N MET A 365 -0.76 15.62 -19.11
CA MET A 365 -1.20 14.43 -18.39
C MET A 365 -0.24 13.96 -17.29
N TYR A 366 1.03 14.39 -17.31
CA TYR A 366 2.07 14.03 -16.34
C TYR A 366 2.45 15.20 -15.43
N SER A 367 1.68 16.28 -15.44
CA SER A 367 1.81 17.40 -14.50
C SER A 367 1.76 16.95 -13.02
N TYR A 368 1.10 15.82 -12.72
CA TYR A 368 1.05 15.24 -11.38
C TYR A 368 2.41 14.79 -10.84
N LEU A 369 3.42 14.57 -11.69
CA LEU A 369 4.74 14.06 -11.28
C LEU A 369 5.42 15.02 -10.29
N LEU A 370 5.44 16.31 -10.60
CA LEU A 370 6.05 17.33 -9.74
C LEU A 370 5.26 17.54 -8.46
N GLU A 371 3.93 17.56 -8.54
CA GLU A 371 3.10 17.81 -7.36
C GLU A 371 3.14 16.65 -6.35
N ASN A 372 3.42 15.43 -6.80
CA ASN A 372 3.46 14.21 -5.97
C ASN A 372 4.86 13.58 -5.84
N HIS A 373 5.91 14.30 -6.23
CA HIS A 373 7.26 13.73 -6.30
C HIS A 373 7.71 13.06 -4.99
N GLU A 374 7.39 13.61 -3.82
CA GLU A 374 7.76 13.02 -2.53
C GLU A 374 7.22 11.58 -2.36
N VAL A 375 5.95 11.35 -2.70
CA VAL A 375 5.32 10.03 -2.56
C VAL A 375 5.73 9.10 -3.69
N LEU A 376 5.88 9.64 -4.91
CA LEU A 376 6.40 8.87 -6.04
C LEU A 376 7.82 8.37 -5.76
N LEU A 377 8.71 9.23 -5.27
CA LEU A 377 10.08 8.86 -4.89
C LEU A 377 10.09 7.81 -3.79
N TYR A 378 9.23 7.93 -2.77
CA TYR A 378 9.09 6.91 -1.73
C TYR A 378 8.66 5.56 -2.32
N ARG A 379 7.61 5.53 -3.16
CA ARG A 379 7.10 4.29 -3.78
C ARG A 379 8.13 3.65 -4.72
N ILE A 380 8.75 4.46 -5.59
CA ILE A 380 9.83 4.03 -6.48
C ILE A 380 11.01 3.49 -5.66
N GLY A 381 11.35 4.17 -4.55
CA GLY A 381 12.39 3.74 -3.62
C GLY A 381 12.12 2.38 -3.01
N MET A 382 10.89 2.14 -2.55
CA MET A 382 10.46 0.82 -2.06
C MET A 382 10.60 -0.26 -3.14
N SER A 383 10.20 0.02 -4.38
CA SER A 383 10.32 -0.92 -5.50
C SER A 383 11.78 -1.27 -5.80
N ILE A 384 12.66 -0.27 -5.89
CA ILE A 384 14.09 -0.45 -6.17
C ILE A 384 14.77 -1.21 -5.01
N GLN A 385 14.49 -0.83 -3.76
CA GLN A 385 15.09 -1.48 -2.60
C GLN A 385 14.62 -2.93 -2.46
N SER A 386 13.35 -3.20 -2.75
CA SER A 386 12.80 -4.57 -2.77
C SER A 386 13.46 -5.41 -3.87
N ALA A 387 13.67 -4.84 -5.06
CA ALA A 387 14.39 -5.53 -6.14
C ALA A 387 15.85 -5.81 -5.75
N LYS A 388 16.54 -4.84 -5.13
CA LYS A 388 17.92 -5.00 -4.64
C LYS A 388 18.04 -6.13 -3.61
N GLN A 389 17.12 -6.20 -2.66
CA GLN A 389 17.11 -7.24 -1.62
C GLN A 389 16.86 -8.65 -2.16
N ARG A 390 16.10 -8.78 -3.25
CA ARG A 390 15.87 -10.09 -3.90
C ARG A 390 17.11 -10.60 -4.62
N ILE A 391 17.92 -9.70 -5.19
CA ILE A 391 19.23 -10.06 -5.76
C ILE A 391 20.15 -10.50 -4.63
N SER A 392 20.24 -9.72 -3.54
CA SER A 392 21.14 -10.06 -2.42
C SER A 392 20.70 -11.27 -1.58
N GLN A 393 19.48 -11.77 -1.76
CA GLN A 393 19.05 -13.05 -1.23
C GLN A 393 19.63 -14.16 -2.12
N ALA A 394 20.81 -14.67 -1.72
CA ALA A 394 21.35 -15.91 -2.25
C ALA A 394 20.24 -16.99 -2.29
N SER A 395 20.21 -17.79 -3.36
CA SER A 395 19.26 -18.90 -3.48
C SER A 395 19.33 -19.76 -2.22
N VAL A 396 18.24 -19.75 -1.44
CA VAL A 396 18.18 -20.50 -0.18
C VAL A 396 18.26 -21.98 -0.52
N LEU A 397 19.34 -22.64 -0.09
CA LEU A 397 19.50 -24.06 -0.33
C LEU A 397 18.37 -24.84 0.32
N THR A 398 17.79 -25.75 -0.43
CA THR A 398 16.78 -26.68 0.05
C THR A 398 17.39 -28.05 0.27
N THR A 399 17.08 -28.67 1.41
CA THR A 399 17.59 -29.99 1.76
C THR A 399 16.49 -30.93 2.22
N LYS A 400 16.74 -32.23 2.03
CA LYS A 400 15.98 -33.31 2.67
C LYS A 400 16.86 -34.14 3.57
N ILE A 401 16.28 -34.62 4.66
CA ILE A 401 16.98 -35.45 5.63
C ILE A 401 16.36 -36.84 5.61
N PHE A 402 17.20 -37.84 5.37
CA PHE A 402 16.85 -39.24 5.51
C PHE A 402 17.70 -39.88 6.60
N SER A 403 17.11 -40.83 7.32
CA SER A 403 17.88 -41.67 8.24
C SER A 403 17.45 -43.12 8.16
N GLN A 404 18.41 -44.03 8.25
CA GLN A 404 18.16 -45.46 8.42
C GLN A 404 17.38 -45.80 9.70
N ASN A 405 17.37 -44.89 10.69
CA ASN A 405 16.63 -45.04 11.95
C ASN A 405 15.18 -44.52 11.87
N GLY A 406 14.74 -44.09 10.68
CA GLY A 406 13.36 -43.69 10.41
C GLY A 406 13.00 -42.27 10.88
N PHE A 407 11.72 -41.95 10.71
CA PHE A 407 11.19 -40.59 10.77
C PHE A 407 11.46 -39.82 12.07
N LEU A 408 11.41 -40.48 13.24
CA LEU A 408 11.65 -39.79 14.51
C LEU A 408 13.08 -39.27 14.62
N TRP A 409 14.04 -40.01 14.05
CA TRP A 409 15.43 -39.59 14.00
C TRP A 409 15.62 -38.44 13.01
N GLU A 410 14.96 -38.52 11.85
CA GLU A 410 14.94 -37.42 10.88
C GLU A 410 14.39 -36.14 11.52
N ASP A 411 13.32 -36.19 12.32
CA ASP A 411 12.76 -35.02 13.01
C ASP A 411 13.73 -34.42 14.04
N LEU A 412 14.45 -35.26 14.79
CA LEU A 412 15.48 -34.79 15.74
C LEU A 412 16.61 -34.07 15.00
N VAL A 413 17.09 -34.64 13.91
CA VAL A 413 18.12 -34.05 13.06
C VAL A 413 17.63 -32.73 12.44
N LYS A 414 16.39 -32.69 11.94
CA LYS A 414 15.73 -31.47 11.43
C LYS A 414 15.72 -30.35 12.46
N LYS A 415 15.36 -30.65 13.70
CA LYS A 415 15.37 -29.68 14.81
C LYS A 415 16.77 -29.17 15.12
N THR A 416 17.75 -30.06 15.11
CA THR A 416 19.16 -29.72 15.40
C THR A 416 19.75 -28.82 14.30
N ILE A 417 19.44 -29.08 13.03
CA ILE A 417 19.83 -28.21 11.92
C ILE A 417 19.13 -26.86 12.03
N ARG A 418 17.81 -26.83 12.32
CA ARG A 418 17.04 -25.58 12.49
C ARG A 418 17.50 -24.72 13.66
N SER A 419 18.14 -25.29 14.69
CA SER A 419 18.72 -24.50 15.78
C SER A 419 20.09 -23.90 15.45
N ARG A 420 20.75 -24.38 14.39
CA ARG A 420 22.09 -23.93 13.97
C ARG A 420 22.06 -23.01 12.75
N TYR A 421 21.15 -23.24 11.81
CA TYR A 421 21.04 -22.48 10.57
C TYR A 421 19.72 -21.72 10.49
N SER A 422 19.80 -20.48 10.00
CA SER A 422 18.60 -19.69 9.71
C SER A 422 17.88 -20.23 8.47
N ALA A 423 16.57 -19.97 8.37
CA ALA A 423 15.79 -20.29 7.17
C ALA A 423 16.24 -19.51 5.92
N GLN A 424 17.12 -18.52 6.05
CA GLN A 424 17.75 -17.81 4.93
C GLN A 424 19.01 -18.54 4.42
N GLN A 425 19.54 -19.50 5.18
CA GLN A 425 20.71 -20.29 4.80
C GLN A 425 20.33 -21.68 4.30
N LEU A 426 19.33 -22.31 4.93
CA LEU A 426 18.94 -23.70 4.63
C LEU A 426 17.47 -23.95 4.96
N VAL A 427 16.70 -24.44 3.97
CA VAL A 427 15.30 -24.83 4.13
C VAL A 427 15.16 -26.35 4.04
N ILE A 428 14.47 -26.94 5.01
CA ILE A 428 14.20 -28.38 5.03
C ILE A 428 12.80 -28.63 4.47
N ILE A 429 12.71 -29.37 3.35
CA ILE A 429 11.45 -29.69 2.69
C ILE A 429 10.75 -30.88 3.38
N ALA A 430 9.43 -30.78 3.58
CA ALA A 430 8.63 -31.78 4.30
C ALA A 430 8.14 -32.98 3.45
N ASN A 431 8.09 -32.85 2.12
CA ASN A 431 7.49 -33.87 1.22
C ASN A 431 8.32 -35.16 1.08
N SER A 432 7.65 -36.27 0.74
CA SER A 432 8.23 -37.62 0.65
C SER A 432 9.11 -37.91 -0.58
N HIS A 433 9.09 -37.06 -1.62
CA HIS A 433 9.78 -37.33 -2.89
C HIS A 433 11.12 -36.59 -3.01
N PRO A 434 12.28 -37.26 -3.14
CA PRO A 434 13.59 -36.61 -3.10
C PRO A 434 13.78 -35.48 -4.14
N GLN A 435 13.17 -35.59 -5.33
CA GLN A 435 13.34 -34.73 -6.53
C GLN A 435 13.02 -33.22 -6.38
N GLN A 436 12.71 -32.73 -5.18
CA GLN A 436 12.36 -31.33 -4.93
C GLN A 436 13.43 -30.57 -4.12
N ALA A 437 14.53 -31.20 -3.70
CA ALA A 437 15.59 -30.59 -2.90
C ALA A 437 16.89 -30.42 -3.69
N ASP A 438 17.64 -29.37 -3.39
CA ASP A 438 18.96 -29.11 -3.99
C ASP A 438 19.99 -30.16 -3.57
N PHE A 439 19.87 -30.68 -2.35
CA PHE A 439 20.68 -31.79 -1.85
C PHE A 439 19.97 -32.59 -0.75
N VAL A 440 20.57 -33.71 -0.37
CA VAL A 440 20.10 -34.61 0.67
C VAL A 440 21.16 -34.75 1.76
N ILE A 441 20.76 -34.66 3.01
CA ILE A 441 21.53 -35.05 4.18
C ILE A 441 21.08 -36.46 4.60
N THR A 442 22.01 -37.40 4.68
CA THR A 442 21.65 -38.80 5.03
C THR A 442 22.73 -39.47 5.86
N ASP A 443 22.32 -40.39 6.74
CA ASP A 443 23.26 -41.28 7.45
C ASP A 443 23.50 -42.62 6.74
N LEU A 444 22.84 -42.82 5.61
CA LEU A 444 22.99 -43.98 4.74
C LEU A 444 23.08 -43.52 3.28
N PRO A 445 24.15 -43.87 2.54
CA PRO A 445 24.24 -43.56 1.11
C PRO A 445 23.04 -44.11 0.32
N LEU A 446 22.47 -43.29 -0.56
CA LEU A 446 21.34 -43.64 -1.42
C LEU A 446 21.84 -43.91 -2.86
N PRO A 447 22.15 -45.17 -3.24
CA PRO A 447 22.82 -45.49 -4.50
C PRO A 447 21.96 -45.26 -5.76
N HIS A 448 20.66 -45.03 -5.62
CA HIS A 448 19.71 -44.83 -6.72
C HIS A 448 19.12 -43.41 -6.73
N SER A 449 19.83 -42.42 -6.16
CA SER A 449 19.43 -41.02 -6.16
C SER A 449 20.41 -40.17 -6.97
N ASP A 450 19.89 -39.41 -7.93
CA ASP A 450 20.66 -38.48 -8.76
C ASP A 450 20.88 -37.11 -8.07
N ILE A 451 20.42 -36.96 -6.83
CA ILE A 451 20.50 -35.71 -6.06
C ILE A 451 21.81 -35.69 -5.26
N PRO A 452 22.53 -34.57 -5.18
CA PRO A 452 23.72 -34.45 -4.33
C PRO A 452 23.46 -34.91 -2.89
N GLN A 453 24.37 -35.70 -2.33
CA GLN A 453 24.23 -36.28 -0.98
C GLN A 453 25.37 -35.83 -0.07
N LEU A 454 25.02 -35.20 1.05
CA LEU A 454 25.88 -35.02 2.20
C LEU A 454 25.67 -36.21 3.14
N VAL A 455 26.51 -37.23 2.96
CA VAL A 455 26.48 -38.42 3.80
C VAL A 455 27.28 -38.15 5.07
N TRP A 456 26.62 -38.23 6.21
CA TRP A 456 27.23 -37.95 7.51
C TRP A 456 26.90 -39.04 8.55
N ASN A 457 27.46 -38.95 9.76
CA ASN A 457 27.18 -39.94 10.79
C ASN A 457 25.75 -39.82 11.35
N THR A 458 25.13 -40.96 11.71
CA THR A 458 23.81 -41.01 12.38
C THR A 458 23.74 -40.06 13.58
N ASN A 459 24.82 -39.96 14.35
CA ASN A 459 25.04 -38.88 15.33
C ASN A 459 26.01 -37.87 14.71
N PRO A 460 25.53 -36.68 14.25
CA PRO A 460 26.38 -35.72 13.57
C PRO A 460 27.56 -35.25 14.44
N THR A 461 28.77 -35.45 13.93
CA THR A 461 30.02 -35.04 14.56
C THR A 461 30.39 -33.60 14.19
N ALA A 462 31.39 -33.02 14.86
CA ALA A 462 31.92 -31.71 14.50
C ALA A 462 32.35 -31.62 13.01
N ARG A 463 32.87 -32.71 12.45
CA ARG A 463 33.27 -32.80 11.04
C ARG A 463 32.06 -32.74 10.12
N ASP A 464 30.98 -33.44 10.47
CA ASP A 464 29.75 -33.47 9.69
C ASP A 464 29.12 -32.07 9.58
N TRP A 465 29.19 -31.30 10.67
CA TRP A 465 28.78 -29.90 10.68
C TRP A 465 29.68 -28.99 9.84
N GLN A 466 31.00 -29.17 9.92
CA GLN A 466 31.94 -28.40 9.08
C GLN A 466 31.72 -28.66 7.59
N MET A 467 31.37 -29.90 7.22
CA MET A 467 31.03 -30.24 5.84
C MET A 467 29.75 -29.53 5.37
N LEU A 468 28.73 -29.45 6.23
CA LEU A 468 27.51 -28.70 5.92
C LEU A 468 27.77 -27.19 5.84
N ASP A 469 28.58 -26.63 6.75
CA ASP A 469 28.99 -25.22 6.72
C ASP A 469 29.69 -24.88 5.38
N ALA A 470 30.69 -25.67 4.99
CA ALA A 470 31.42 -25.48 3.72
C ALA A 470 30.52 -25.65 2.50
N TYR A 471 29.57 -26.60 2.54
CA TYR A 471 28.61 -26.81 1.46
C TYR A 471 27.70 -25.58 1.30
N ILE A 472 27.19 -25.03 2.40
CA ILE A 472 26.35 -23.82 2.38
C ILE A 472 27.14 -22.62 1.87
N GLU A 473 28.35 -22.39 2.37
CA GLU A 473 29.19 -21.25 1.97
C GLU A 473 29.48 -21.27 0.47
N THR A 474 29.97 -22.40 -0.06
CA THR A 474 30.32 -22.55 -1.49
C THR A 474 29.15 -22.29 -2.44
N HIS A 475 27.91 -22.51 -1.99
CA HIS A 475 26.71 -22.33 -2.80
C HIS A 475 25.95 -21.03 -2.47
N THR A 476 26.45 -20.19 -1.55
CA THR A 476 25.85 -18.89 -1.18
C THR A 476 26.74 -17.67 -1.43
N THR A 477 28.06 -17.83 -1.64
CA THR A 477 29.01 -16.71 -1.75
C THR A 477 29.10 -16.00 -3.12
N HIS A 478 28.29 -16.33 -4.12
CA HIS A 478 28.53 -15.81 -5.47
C HIS A 478 28.12 -14.33 -5.74
N GLU A 479 27.54 -13.60 -4.79
CA GLU A 479 27.07 -12.21 -5.03
C GLU A 479 27.38 -11.25 -3.87
N LYS A 480 28.64 -11.20 -3.44
CA LYS A 480 29.16 -10.08 -2.64
C LYS A 480 30.19 -9.31 -3.46
N GLU A 481 29.73 -8.54 -4.44
CA GLU A 481 30.47 -7.35 -4.84
C GLU A 481 29.55 -6.13 -4.70
N ASP A 482 30.17 -5.10 -4.13
CA ASP A 482 29.67 -3.82 -3.67
C ASP A 482 28.59 -3.19 -4.55
N LEU A 483 27.70 -2.39 -3.93
CA LEU A 483 27.25 -1.08 -4.43
C LEU A 483 26.20 -0.49 -3.46
N LEU A 484 26.66 0.47 -2.64
CA LEU A 484 25.84 1.43 -1.90
C LEU A 484 25.52 2.62 -2.80
#